data_AF-A0A2P6VD23-F1
#
_entry.id   AF-A0A2P6VD23-F1
#
_cell.length_a   1.000
_cell.length_b   1.000
_cell.length_c   1.000
_cell.angle_alpha   90.00
_cell.angle_beta   90.00
_cell.angle_gamma   90.00
#
_symmetry.space_group_name_H-M   'P 1'
#
loop_
_entity.id
_entity.type
_entity.pdbx_description
1 polymer ?
#
loop_
_entity_poly.entity_id
_entity_poly.type
_entity_poly.pdbx_seq_one_letter_code
_entity_poly.pdbx_strand_id
1 'polypeptide(L)'
;MFPWERRQLQGGDLRWWEKLYWGVFVVGIALILFNRIEWEKEPDPKVEERKVALETARQETARMVLAGKSILVPWGTDDPFADMSPQEIEEFCSQCEVSRSVAQPPCSTTAMAAAAAPKLPRRRLGDTGLEVSVLGFGASPLGGVFHDIDEGEGVAAVKEAFDLGINLFDTSPFYGATKSEAVLGRGLAQLPRDQIVVATKVGRSGPTDFDFSAARITASVHESLARLGLEYVDLIQCHDIEFTHLDQIVNETLPALAELKKQGLVRHVGITGLPLKIFRCVLDRVPPGLVDTALSYCHYSLNDTSLEGLLPYLQGKGLGVINASPLSMGLLTHQGPPEWHPAPEPLQRAAAEAAQAAAAHGADLPKLALMEAVKNTAIASTLVGICTRQQVRDNVSAVLQGLGLEASPLAEAEAAALADVKRILEPVQGMTWSSGLPENN
;
A
#
# COMPACT_ATOMS: atom_id res chain seq x y z
N MET A 1 51.48 -24.84 -16.10
CA MET A 1 51.65 -23.94 -17.24
C MET A 1 51.17 -22.56 -16.78
N PHE A 2 52.09 -21.76 -16.23
CA PHE A 2 51.91 -20.34 -15.90
C PHE A 2 51.98 -19.49 -17.20
N PRO A 3 51.74 -18.16 -17.23
CA PRO A 3 50.99 -17.27 -16.32
C PRO A 3 50.11 -16.22 -17.06
N TRP A 4 49.31 -15.49 -16.27
CA TRP A 4 48.85 -14.13 -16.59
C TRP A 4 49.99 -13.12 -16.41
N GLU A 5 50.25 -12.26 -17.40
CA GLU A 5 51.12 -11.10 -17.29
C GLU A 5 50.32 -9.79 -17.27
N ARG A 6 50.63 -8.94 -16.28
CA ARG A 6 50.28 -7.52 -16.22
C ARG A 6 51.05 -6.75 -17.29
N ARG A 7 50.38 -5.83 -18.00
CA ARG A 7 51.03 -4.61 -18.51
C ARG A 7 50.22 -3.37 -18.14
N GLN A 8 50.89 -2.47 -17.41
CA GLN A 8 50.57 -1.07 -17.30
C GLN A 8 50.77 -0.39 -18.67
N LEU A 9 49.89 0.56 -19.02
CA LEU A 9 50.24 1.66 -19.92
C LEU A 9 49.79 2.97 -19.27
N GLN A 10 50.79 3.79 -18.98
CA GLN A 10 50.67 5.22 -18.69
C GLN A 10 50.48 5.99 -20.00
N GLY A 11 49.75 7.11 -19.93
CA GLY A 11 50.09 8.34 -20.64
C GLY A 11 49.67 8.49 -22.11
N GLY A 12 48.55 9.21 -22.30
CA GLY A 12 48.41 10.28 -23.31
C GLY A 12 48.15 9.88 -24.77
N ASP A 13 46.93 10.11 -25.26
CA ASP A 13 46.69 11.19 -26.24
C ASP A 13 45.19 11.52 -26.32
N LEU A 14 44.83 12.69 -25.78
CA LEU A 14 43.52 13.31 -25.94
C LEU A 14 43.39 13.77 -27.39
N ARG A 15 42.84 12.94 -28.27
CA ARG A 15 42.42 13.39 -29.62
C ARG A 15 41.45 12.48 -30.38
N TRP A 16 40.63 11.70 -29.68
CA TRP A 16 39.67 10.76 -30.32
C TRP A 16 38.20 10.83 -29.85
N TRP A 17 37.81 11.81 -29.03
CA TRP A 17 36.43 11.91 -28.51
C TRP A 17 35.58 13.07 -29.04
N GLU A 18 36.10 13.94 -29.92
CA GLU A 18 35.33 15.07 -30.48
C GLU A 18 34.63 14.79 -31.83
N LYS A 19 34.70 13.56 -32.37
CA LYS A 19 34.05 13.21 -33.65
C LYS A 19 32.87 12.22 -33.55
N LEU A 20 32.51 11.77 -32.35
CA LEU A 20 31.34 10.89 -32.15
C LEU A 20 30.09 11.65 -31.65
N TYR A 21 30.22 12.92 -31.24
CA TYR A 21 29.12 13.71 -30.66
C TYR A 21 28.32 14.56 -31.68
N TRP A 22 28.72 14.57 -32.96
CA TRP A 22 27.99 15.29 -34.03
C TRP A 22 27.31 14.37 -35.06
N GLY A 23 27.52 13.05 -34.98
CA GLY A 23 26.94 12.07 -35.92
C GLY A 23 25.54 11.57 -35.54
N VAL A 24 25.17 11.63 -34.25
CA VAL A 24 23.86 11.13 -33.77
C VAL A 24 22.79 12.23 -33.75
N PHE A 25 23.19 13.50 -33.80
CA PHE A 25 22.27 14.65 -33.77
C PHE A 25 21.71 15.04 -35.16
N VAL A 26 22.34 14.61 -36.25
CA VAL A 26 21.94 14.98 -37.62
C VAL A 26 21.01 13.95 -38.27
N VAL A 27 20.96 12.71 -37.77
CA VAL A 27 20.02 11.67 -38.26
C VAL A 27 18.66 11.74 -37.55
N GLY A 28 18.60 12.25 -36.30
CA GLY A 28 17.36 12.45 -35.55
C GLY A 28 16.50 13.63 -36.02
N ILE A 29 17.12 14.71 -36.52
CA ILE A 29 16.41 15.91 -36.98
C ILE A 29 15.90 15.76 -38.42
N ALA A 30 16.51 14.90 -39.24
CA ALA A 30 16.05 14.61 -40.60
C ALA A 30 14.77 13.75 -40.65
N LEU A 31 14.47 12.99 -39.59
CA LEU A 31 13.23 12.22 -39.46
C LEU A 31 12.05 13.04 -38.91
N ILE A 32 12.31 14.24 -38.39
CA ILE A 32 11.29 15.16 -37.85
C ILE A 32 10.85 16.20 -38.90
N LEU A 33 11.58 16.35 -40.01
CA LEU A 33 11.33 17.39 -41.02
C LEU A 33 10.75 16.89 -42.36
N PHE A 34 10.40 15.60 -42.51
CA PHE A 34 9.91 15.06 -43.79
C PHE A 34 8.58 14.28 -43.78
N ASN A 35 7.72 14.44 -42.76
CA ASN A 35 6.32 14.05 -42.87
C ASN A 35 5.43 15.28 -42.71
N ARG A 36 5.21 15.97 -43.84
CA ARG A 36 4.11 16.93 -43.99
C ARG A 36 2.79 16.15 -43.94
N ILE A 37 2.03 16.46 -42.91
CA ILE A 37 0.60 16.18 -42.77
C ILE A 37 -0.17 16.98 -43.82
N GLU A 38 -1.07 16.31 -44.55
CA GLU A 38 -2.32 16.89 -45.04
C GLU A 38 -3.47 16.08 -44.44
N TRP A 39 -4.25 16.70 -43.55
CA TRP A 39 -5.55 16.22 -43.10
C TRP A 39 -6.54 17.36 -43.30
N GLU A 40 -7.41 17.25 -44.30
CA GLU A 40 -8.62 18.06 -44.41
C GLU A 40 -9.57 17.67 -43.27
N LYS A 41 -9.98 18.65 -42.46
CA LYS A 41 -11.10 18.50 -41.53
C LYS A 41 -12.41 18.63 -42.32
N GLU A 42 -12.99 17.51 -42.71
CA GLU A 42 -14.45 17.45 -42.85
C GLU A 42 -15.06 17.23 -41.46
N PRO A 43 -15.98 18.09 -41.00
CA PRO A 43 -16.69 17.84 -39.75
C PRO A 43 -17.67 16.68 -39.96
N ASP A 44 -17.48 15.57 -39.25
CA ASP A 44 -18.46 14.48 -39.16
C ASP A 44 -19.75 15.03 -38.50
N PRO A 45 -20.88 15.11 -39.21
CA PRO A 45 -22.12 15.67 -38.67
C PRO A 45 -22.65 14.88 -37.45
N LYS A 46 -22.17 13.65 -37.21
CA LYS A 46 -22.57 12.85 -36.04
C LYS A 46 -21.80 13.17 -34.76
N VAL A 47 -20.63 13.81 -34.86
CA VAL A 47 -19.83 14.20 -33.67
C VAL A 47 -20.34 15.51 -33.09
N GLU A 48 -20.78 16.44 -33.93
CA GLU A 48 -21.34 17.72 -33.47
C GLU A 48 -22.78 17.55 -32.92
N GLU A 49 -23.59 16.64 -33.50
CA GLU A 49 -24.86 16.25 -32.88
C GLU A 49 -24.67 15.57 -31.52
N ARG A 50 -23.59 14.79 -31.31
CA ARG A 50 -23.26 14.18 -30.01
C ARG A 50 -22.71 15.18 -29.00
N LYS A 51 -21.94 16.19 -29.42
CA LYS A 51 -21.49 17.28 -28.54
C LYS A 51 -22.63 18.19 -28.15
N VAL A 52 -23.51 18.55 -29.08
CA VAL A 52 -24.73 19.30 -28.78
C VAL A 52 -25.65 18.47 -27.87
N ALA A 53 -25.78 17.15 -28.09
CA ALA A 53 -26.54 16.28 -27.18
C ALA A 53 -25.91 16.17 -25.77
N LEU A 54 -24.58 16.14 -25.63
CA LEU A 54 -23.90 16.11 -24.32
C LEU A 54 -23.90 17.47 -23.60
N GLU A 55 -23.81 18.58 -24.32
CA GLU A 55 -23.91 19.92 -23.74
C GLU A 55 -25.37 20.28 -23.39
N THR A 56 -26.34 19.75 -24.12
CA THR A 56 -27.78 19.86 -23.76
C THR A 56 -28.14 18.96 -22.58
N ALA A 57 -27.48 17.82 -22.39
CA ALA A 57 -27.67 16.93 -21.24
C ALA A 57 -27.11 17.50 -19.90
N ARG A 58 -26.41 18.64 -19.93
CA ARG A 58 -25.86 19.31 -18.73
C ARG A 58 -26.80 20.33 -18.07
N GLN A 59 -28.07 20.39 -18.49
CA GLN A 59 -29.11 21.21 -17.86
C GLN A 59 -30.34 20.38 -17.45
N GLU A 60 -30.15 19.17 -16.94
CA GLU A 60 -31.27 18.39 -16.42
C GLU A 60 -31.55 18.78 -14.96
N THR A 61 -32.60 19.56 -14.73
CA THR A 61 -33.21 19.71 -13.39
C THR A 61 -34.01 18.46 -13.07
N ALA A 62 -33.72 17.82 -11.93
CA ALA A 62 -34.54 16.74 -11.38
C ALA A 62 -35.77 17.34 -10.69
N ARG A 63 -36.94 16.74 -10.91
CA ARG A 63 -38.19 17.15 -10.26
C ARG A 63 -38.43 16.28 -9.03
N MET A 64 -38.24 16.84 -7.84
CA MET A 64 -38.57 16.17 -6.58
C MET A 64 -39.99 16.55 -6.16
N VAL A 65 -40.83 15.56 -5.84
CA VAL A 65 -42.20 15.77 -5.35
C VAL A 65 -42.31 15.30 -3.92
N LEU A 66 -42.63 16.22 -3.01
CA LEU A 66 -42.85 15.94 -1.59
C LEU A 66 -44.19 16.57 -1.17
N ALA A 67 -45.06 15.76 -0.57
CA ALA A 67 -46.39 16.17 -0.12
C ALA A 67 -47.24 16.92 -1.19
N GLY A 68 -47.11 16.55 -2.47
CA GLY A 68 -47.88 17.12 -3.57
C GLY A 68 -47.35 18.44 -4.16
N LYS A 69 -46.25 18.99 -3.62
CA LYS A 69 -45.53 20.13 -4.22
C LYS A 69 -44.27 19.65 -4.94
N SER A 70 -43.98 20.25 -6.09
CA SER A 70 -42.82 19.91 -6.90
C SER A 70 -41.76 21.01 -6.87
N ILE A 71 -40.52 20.62 -6.58
CA ILE A 71 -39.33 21.48 -6.60
C ILE A 71 -38.40 20.98 -7.70
N LEU A 72 -37.81 21.91 -8.46
CA LEU A 72 -36.78 21.61 -9.45
C LEU A 72 -35.42 21.80 -8.79
N VAL A 73 -34.63 20.72 -8.73
CA VAL A 73 -33.29 20.72 -8.16
C VAL A 73 -32.26 20.37 -9.23
N PRO A 74 -31.13 21.10 -9.33
CA PRO A 74 -30.04 20.72 -10.22
C PRO A 74 -29.52 19.33 -9.87
N TRP A 75 -29.24 18.53 -10.91
CA TRP A 75 -28.71 17.18 -10.74
C TRP A 75 -27.32 17.20 -10.10
N GLY A 76 -27.12 16.45 -9.00
CA GLY A 76 -25.84 16.37 -8.28
C GLY A 76 -25.69 17.31 -7.07
N THR A 77 -26.78 17.84 -6.52
CA THR A 77 -26.74 18.66 -5.29
C THR A 77 -26.84 17.77 -4.04
N ASP A 78 -25.82 17.75 -3.18
CA ASP A 78 -25.75 16.89 -1.98
C ASP A 78 -26.72 17.33 -0.85
N ASP A 79 -27.15 18.59 -0.85
CA ASP A 79 -28.15 19.13 0.06
C ASP A 79 -29.13 20.06 -0.70
N PRO A 80 -30.39 19.64 -0.93
CA PRO A 80 -31.36 20.43 -1.68
C PRO A 80 -31.88 21.66 -0.89
N PHE A 81 -31.47 21.85 0.37
CA PHE A 81 -31.87 22.96 1.22
C PHE A 81 -30.76 23.99 1.44
N ALA A 82 -29.58 23.81 0.83
CA ALA A 82 -28.39 24.63 1.07
C ALA A 82 -28.61 26.14 0.87
N ASP A 83 -29.53 26.51 -0.02
CA ASP A 83 -29.85 27.91 -0.34
C ASP A 83 -31.14 28.44 0.33
N MET A 84 -31.78 27.63 1.20
CA MET A 84 -32.99 28.05 1.93
C MET A 84 -32.63 28.61 3.30
N SER A 85 -33.27 29.71 3.68
CA SER A 85 -33.16 30.24 5.04
C SER A 85 -33.84 29.31 6.05
N PRO A 86 -33.43 29.32 7.33
CA PRO A 86 -34.06 28.49 8.37
C PRO A 86 -35.57 28.68 8.49
N GLN A 87 -36.08 29.89 8.21
CA GLN A 87 -37.50 30.21 8.23
C GLN A 87 -38.25 29.59 7.04
N GLU A 88 -37.63 29.53 5.86
CA GLU A 88 -38.20 28.87 4.67
C GLU A 88 -38.23 27.35 4.83
N ILE A 89 -37.23 26.77 5.51
CA ILE A 89 -37.20 25.34 5.85
C ILE A 89 -38.28 25.01 6.88
N GLU A 90 -38.46 25.86 7.90
CA GLU A 90 -39.48 25.67 8.95
C GLU A 90 -40.90 25.81 8.39
N GLU A 91 -41.14 26.77 7.50
CA GLU A 91 -42.42 26.93 6.79
C GLU A 91 -42.69 25.74 5.86
N PHE A 92 -41.67 25.25 5.13
CA PHE A 92 -41.79 24.06 4.27
C PHE A 92 -42.14 22.80 5.08
N CYS A 93 -41.48 22.58 6.22
CA CYS A 93 -41.75 21.45 7.11
C CYS A 93 -43.12 21.55 7.79
N SER A 94 -43.58 22.75 8.14
CA SER A 94 -44.89 22.98 8.78
C SER A 94 -46.09 22.61 7.89
N GLN A 95 -45.87 22.51 6.56
CA GLN A 95 -46.89 22.22 5.56
C GLN A 95 -46.94 20.73 5.13
N CYS A 96 -46.05 19.89 5.66
CA CYS A 96 -46.06 18.43 5.42
C CYS A 96 -47.07 17.75 6.36
N GLU A 97 -48.26 17.40 5.85
CA GLU A 97 -49.31 16.66 6.58
C GLU A 97 -49.00 15.16 6.79
N VAL A 98 -47.75 14.80 7.11
CA VAL A 98 -47.41 13.43 7.52
C VAL A 98 -47.05 13.41 8.99
N SER A 99 -48.06 13.08 9.81
CA SER A 99 -48.03 12.55 11.19
C SER A 99 -48.79 13.38 12.24
N ARG A 100 -50.13 13.24 12.26
CA ARG A 100 -50.92 13.32 13.51
C ARG A 100 -51.42 11.93 13.89
N SER A 101 -50.54 10.97 14.15
CA SER A 101 -50.91 9.73 14.85
C SER A 101 -49.71 8.90 15.35
N VAL A 102 -48.71 9.52 15.98
CA VAL A 102 -47.84 8.80 16.93
C VAL A 102 -47.51 9.79 18.05
N ALA A 103 -47.84 9.42 19.28
CA ALA A 103 -47.51 10.23 20.46
C ALA A 103 -45.99 10.48 20.49
N GLN A 104 -45.59 11.76 20.51
CA GLN A 104 -44.21 12.14 20.73
C GLN A 104 -43.76 11.66 22.13
N PRO A 105 -42.63 10.96 22.28
CA PRO A 105 -42.00 10.85 23.59
C PRO A 105 -41.51 12.25 24.02
N PRO A 106 -41.44 12.53 25.33
CA PRO A 106 -41.04 13.84 25.80
C PRO A 106 -39.64 14.17 25.28
N CYS A 107 -39.50 15.42 24.83
CA CYS A 107 -38.25 16.07 24.48
C CYS A 107 -37.27 15.96 25.67
N SER A 108 -36.44 14.92 25.67
CA SER A 108 -35.21 14.87 26.43
C SER A 108 -34.08 15.27 25.50
N THR A 109 -33.43 16.38 25.80
CA THR A 109 -32.21 16.89 25.17
C THR A 109 -31.03 15.95 25.43
N THR A 110 -31.07 14.77 24.81
CA THR A 110 -29.89 13.94 24.60
C THR A 110 -29.80 13.77 23.10
N ALA A 111 -29.01 14.62 22.46
CA ALA A 111 -28.51 14.31 21.13
C ALA A 111 -27.91 12.90 21.22
N MET A 112 -28.55 11.92 20.58
CA MET A 112 -27.86 10.68 20.27
C MET A 112 -26.73 11.12 19.36
N ALA A 113 -25.53 11.29 19.92
CA ALA A 113 -24.33 11.38 19.14
C ALA A 113 -24.39 10.18 18.19
N ALA A 114 -24.49 10.44 16.88
CA ALA A 114 -24.27 9.41 15.88
C ALA A 114 -22.98 8.73 16.32
N ALA A 115 -23.05 7.45 16.67
CA ALA A 115 -21.89 6.72 17.15
C ALA A 115 -20.80 6.91 16.09
N ALA A 116 -19.69 7.54 16.47
CA ALA A 116 -18.60 7.80 15.55
C ALA A 116 -18.23 6.46 14.88
N ALA A 117 -18.12 6.46 13.54
CA ALA A 117 -17.77 5.25 12.80
C ALA A 117 -16.54 4.59 13.46
N PRO A 118 -16.55 3.25 13.63
CA PRO A 118 -15.47 2.55 14.32
C PRO A 118 -14.14 2.87 13.63
N LYS A 119 -13.21 3.44 14.39
CA LYS A 119 -11.85 3.71 13.91
C LYS A 119 -11.01 2.44 13.98
N LEU A 120 -10.04 2.32 13.08
CA LEU A 120 -9.08 1.22 13.12
C LEU A 120 -8.38 1.15 14.49
N PRO A 121 -8.38 -0.02 15.16
CA PRO A 121 -7.61 -0.22 16.37
C PRO A 121 -6.12 0.02 16.14
N ARG A 122 -5.41 0.37 17.22
CA ARG A 122 -3.96 0.47 17.25
C ARG A 122 -3.37 -0.59 18.17
N ARG A 123 -2.13 -1.00 17.89
CA ARG A 123 -1.34 -1.93 18.69
C ARG A 123 0.06 -1.37 18.89
N ARG A 124 0.67 -1.73 20.02
CA ARG A 124 2.09 -1.47 20.25
C ARG A 124 2.96 -2.19 19.24
N LEU A 125 3.94 -1.47 18.70
CA LEU A 125 4.97 -2.04 17.86
C LEU A 125 6.16 -2.48 18.70
N GLY A 126 6.01 -3.63 19.39
CA GLY A 126 7.04 -4.14 20.31
C GLY A 126 7.42 -3.11 21.39
N ASP A 127 8.71 -3.03 21.69
CA ASP A 127 9.25 -2.11 22.71
C ASP A 127 9.59 -0.71 22.18
N THR A 128 9.20 -0.39 20.94
CA THR A 128 9.51 0.92 20.31
C THR A 128 8.83 2.11 21.01
N GLY A 129 7.73 1.86 21.72
CA GLY A 129 6.84 2.90 22.23
C GLY A 129 5.88 3.49 21.19
N LEU A 130 5.94 3.03 19.93
CA LEU A 130 5.00 3.42 18.87
C LEU A 130 3.69 2.61 18.98
N GLU A 131 2.57 3.27 18.68
CA GLU A 131 1.26 2.66 18.49
C GLU A 131 0.88 2.78 17.01
N VAL A 132 0.78 1.65 16.32
CA VAL A 132 0.46 1.58 14.89
C VAL A 132 -0.93 1.02 14.67
N SER A 133 -1.64 1.50 13.65
CA SER A 133 -2.91 0.95 13.20
C SER A 133 -2.73 -0.52 12.80
N VAL A 134 -3.72 -1.36 13.09
CA VAL A 134 -3.68 -2.80 12.74
C VAL A 134 -3.56 -3.07 11.24
N LEU A 135 -3.98 -2.09 10.44
CA LEU A 135 -3.80 -2.01 9.00
C LEU A 135 -2.84 -0.87 8.69
N GLY A 136 -1.80 -1.14 7.91
CA GLY A 136 -0.88 -0.13 7.40
C GLY A 136 -0.96 0.02 5.89
N PHE A 137 -0.62 1.22 5.41
CA PHE A 137 -0.58 1.56 4.00
C PHE A 137 0.74 1.11 3.39
N GLY A 138 0.72 0.06 2.57
CA GLY A 138 1.85 -0.35 1.75
C GLY A 138 1.88 0.42 0.43
N ALA A 139 2.89 1.27 0.26
CA ALA A 139 2.99 2.20 -0.87
C ALA A 139 3.63 1.61 -2.14
N SER A 140 3.98 0.31 -2.16
CA SER A 140 4.57 -0.32 -3.37
C SER A 140 3.74 -0.05 -4.66
N PRO A 141 2.39 -0.15 -4.64
CA PRO A 141 1.57 0.21 -5.80
C PRO A 141 1.70 1.68 -6.23
N LEU A 142 2.02 2.62 -5.33
CA LEU A 142 2.31 4.02 -5.70
C LEU A 142 3.56 4.16 -6.60
N GLY A 143 4.41 3.14 -6.66
CA GLY A 143 5.53 3.07 -7.60
C GLY A 143 5.13 2.59 -9.00
N GLY A 144 3.89 2.15 -9.21
CA GLY A 144 3.48 1.49 -10.45
C GLY A 144 4.07 0.09 -10.63
N VAL A 145 4.41 -0.60 -9.53
CA VAL A 145 5.10 -1.91 -9.55
C VAL A 145 4.23 -3.03 -10.11
N PHE A 146 2.92 -2.96 -9.87
CA PHE A 146 1.96 -3.99 -10.31
C PHE A 146 1.17 -3.56 -11.55
N HIS A 147 0.93 -2.26 -11.71
CA HIS A 147 0.16 -1.68 -12.82
C HIS A 147 0.40 -0.17 -12.86
N ASP A 148 0.01 0.50 -13.95
CA ASP A 148 0.04 1.96 -14.05
C ASP A 148 -0.87 2.62 -12.99
N ILE A 149 -0.51 3.82 -12.57
CA ILE A 149 -1.26 4.57 -11.55
C ILE A 149 -1.54 6.02 -11.98
N ASP A 150 -2.66 6.55 -11.47
CA ASP A 150 -2.87 7.98 -11.34
C ASP A 150 -2.20 8.44 -10.03
N GLU A 151 -1.15 9.25 -10.15
CA GLU A 151 -0.41 9.76 -9.00
C GLU A 151 -1.25 10.72 -8.12
N GLY A 152 -2.17 11.47 -8.72
CA GLY A 152 -3.07 12.36 -7.98
C GLY A 152 -4.05 11.57 -7.12
N GLU A 153 -4.58 10.47 -7.66
CA GLU A 153 -5.40 9.53 -6.90
C GLU A 153 -4.60 8.84 -5.79
N GLY A 154 -3.35 8.45 -6.07
CA GLY A 154 -2.45 7.89 -5.06
C GLY A 154 -2.18 8.84 -3.90
N VAL A 155 -1.94 10.13 -4.19
CA VAL A 155 -1.78 11.18 -3.18
C VAL A 155 -3.08 11.36 -2.37
N ALA A 156 -4.24 11.35 -3.02
CA ALA A 156 -5.53 11.45 -2.34
C ALA A 156 -5.82 10.23 -1.44
N ALA A 157 -5.39 9.03 -1.84
CA ALA A 157 -5.50 7.80 -1.07
C ALA A 157 -4.72 7.87 0.25
N VAL A 158 -3.56 8.52 0.27
CA VAL A 158 -2.78 8.72 1.51
C VAL A 158 -3.56 9.53 2.54
N LYS A 159 -4.25 10.60 2.11
CA LYS A 159 -5.10 11.40 2.99
C LYS A 159 -6.31 10.62 3.49
N GLU A 160 -7.01 9.93 2.60
CA GLU A 160 -8.17 9.09 2.97
C GLU A 160 -7.77 8.01 3.99
N ALA A 161 -6.60 7.39 3.80
CA ALA A 161 -6.07 6.39 4.73
C ALA A 161 -5.89 6.97 6.14
N PHE A 162 -5.29 8.16 6.23
CA PHE A 162 -5.15 8.88 7.50
C PHE A 162 -6.52 9.24 8.12
N ASP A 163 -7.44 9.77 7.33
CA ASP A 163 -8.78 10.15 7.79
C ASP A 163 -9.56 8.95 8.36
N LEU A 164 -9.37 7.75 7.78
CA LEU A 164 -9.96 6.49 8.24
C LEU A 164 -9.16 5.79 9.36
N GLY A 165 -8.07 6.40 9.83
CA GLY A 165 -7.34 5.99 11.03
C GLY A 165 -6.08 5.15 10.79
N ILE A 166 -5.66 4.93 9.53
CA ILE A 166 -4.35 4.36 9.22
C ILE A 166 -3.28 5.38 9.60
N ASN A 167 -2.29 4.96 10.39
CA ASN A 167 -1.16 5.82 10.73
C ASN A 167 0.21 5.24 10.34
N LEU A 168 0.30 3.97 9.95
CA LEU A 168 1.54 3.38 9.44
C LEU A 168 1.58 3.45 7.91
N PHE A 169 2.59 4.11 7.36
CA PHE A 169 2.84 4.22 5.92
C PHE A 169 4.22 3.66 5.59
N ASP A 170 4.28 2.61 4.75
CA ASP A 170 5.51 1.90 4.40
C ASP A 170 5.82 2.02 2.91
N THR A 171 7.06 2.36 2.58
CA THR A 171 7.57 2.47 1.19
C THR A 171 8.99 1.93 1.08
N SER A 172 9.65 2.04 -0.07
CA SER A 172 11.04 1.65 -0.30
C SER A 172 11.62 2.36 -1.53
N PRO A 173 12.92 2.66 -1.57
CA PRO A 173 13.60 3.10 -2.78
C PRO A 173 13.47 2.11 -3.96
N PHE A 174 13.33 0.81 -3.67
CA PHE A 174 13.13 -0.21 -4.69
C PHE A 174 11.78 -0.06 -5.42
N TYR A 175 10.75 0.49 -4.76
CA TYR A 175 9.39 0.48 -5.30
C TYR A 175 9.21 1.51 -6.42
N GLY A 176 9.08 1.01 -7.65
CA GLY A 176 8.89 1.83 -8.84
C GLY A 176 10.10 2.71 -9.15
N ALA A 177 11.32 2.21 -8.91
CA ALA A 177 12.56 2.98 -9.04
C ALA A 177 12.46 4.33 -8.31
N THR A 178 12.19 4.28 -7.00
CA THR A 178 11.98 5.41 -6.08
C THR A 178 10.68 6.21 -6.26
N LYS A 179 9.89 5.96 -7.29
CA LYS A 179 8.62 6.67 -7.55
C LYS A 179 7.66 6.60 -6.35
N SER A 180 7.58 5.45 -5.69
CA SER A 180 6.73 5.26 -4.52
C SER A 180 7.03 6.28 -3.40
N GLU A 181 8.30 6.54 -3.11
CA GLU A 181 8.71 7.49 -2.06
C GLU A 181 8.29 8.92 -2.43
N ALA A 182 8.46 9.32 -3.70
CA ALA A 182 8.09 10.65 -4.17
C ALA A 182 6.56 10.88 -4.17
N VAL A 183 5.77 9.87 -4.59
CA VAL A 183 4.31 9.95 -4.55
C VAL A 183 3.80 9.96 -3.11
N LEU A 184 4.31 9.06 -2.26
CA LEU A 184 3.95 9.01 -0.85
C LEU A 184 4.31 10.33 -0.14
N GLY A 185 5.52 10.86 -0.36
CA GLY A 185 5.97 12.13 0.23
C GLY A 185 5.02 13.30 -0.03
N ARG A 186 4.49 13.43 -1.26
CA ARG A 186 3.47 14.45 -1.59
C ARG A 186 2.15 14.26 -0.82
N GLY A 187 1.76 13.01 -0.55
CA GLY A 187 0.61 12.70 0.32
C GLY A 187 0.88 13.06 1.77
N LEU A 188 2.03 12.62 2.30
CA LEU A 188 2.42 12.84 3.70
C LEU A 188 2.61 14.32 4.04
N ALA A 189 3.01 15.16 3.09
CA ALA A 189 3.15 16.61 3.27
C ALA A 189 1.85 17.31 3.69
N GLN A 190 0.70 16.65 3.51
CA GLN A 190 -0.63 17.16 3.88
C GLN A 190 -1.07 16.69 5.27
N LEU A 191 -0.28 15.85 5.94
CA LEU A 191 -0.65 15.19 7.19
C LEU A 191 0.15 15.74 8.38
N PRO A 192 -0.42 15.73 9.60
CA PRO A 192 0.30 16.08 10.81
C PRO A 192 1.38 15.02 11.10
N ARG A 193 2.65 15.41 10.98
CA ARG A 193 3.82 14.52 11.07
C ARG A 193 3.91 13.73 12.38
N ASP A 194 3.45 14.31 13.49
CA ASP A 194 3.45 13.73 14.83
C ASP A 194 2.37 12.66 15.05
N GLN A 195 1.44 12.50 14.09
CA GLN A 195 0.36 11.52 14.18
C GLN A 195 0.53 10.32 13.24
N ILE A 196 1.60 10.32 12.43
CA ILE A 196 1.91 9.28 11.45
C ILE A 196 3.25 8.62 11.76
N VAL A 197 3.33 7.33 11.42
CA VAL A 197 4.53 6.50 11.47
C VAL A 197 4.93 6.21 10.03
N VAL A 198 6.09 6.69 9.62
CA VAL A 198 6.62 6.51 8.26
C VAL A 198 7.77 5.52 8.30
N ALA A 199 7.62 4.45 7.52
CA ALA A 199 8.65 3.44 7.29
C ALA A 199 9.18 3.53 5.86
N THR A 200 10.50 3.46 5.71
CA THR A 200 11.14 3.16 4.41
C THR A 200 12.23 2.11 4.60
N LYS A 201 12.92 1.75 3.52
CA LYS A 201 13.88 0.64 3.50
C LYS A 201 15.20 1.02 2.86
N VAL A 202 16.21 0.21 3.11
CA VAL A 202 17.57 0.35 2.57
C VAL A 202 18.12 -1.00 2.13
N GLY A 203 19.25 -0.99 1.43
CA GLY A 203 19.97 -2.19 0.98
C GLY A 203 19.59 -2.61 -0.44
N ARG A 204 18.29 -2.65 -0.76
CA ARG A 204 17.77 -2.94 -2.10
C ARG A 204 17.33 -1.66 -2.82
N SER A 205 17.91 -1.39 -3.99
CA SER A 205 17.54 -0.25 -4.85
C SER A 205 16.98 -0.65 -6.21
N GLY A 206 17.12 -1.92 -6.59
CA GLY A 206 16.67 -2.45 -7.87
C GLY A 206 16.39 -3.96 -7.80
N PRO A 207 15.92 -4.58 -8.90
CA PRO A 207 15.61 -6.00 -8.92
C PRO A 207 16.83 -6.88 -8.58
N THR A 208 18.01 -6.48 -9.04
CA THR A 208 19.31 -7.14 -8.84
C THR A 208 20.32 -6.28 -8.08
N ASP A 209 19.93 -5.06 -7.68
CA ASP A 209 20.83 -4.08 -7.09
C ASP A 209 20.71 -4.10 -5.57
N PHE A 210 21.69 -4.75 -4.95
CA PHE A 210 21.83 -4.92 -3.51
C PHE A 210 23.17 -4.37 -3.05
N ASP A 211 23.14 -3.34 -2.21
CA ASP A 211 24.32 -2.77 -1.59
C ASP A 211 24.01 -2.39 -0.14
N PHE A 212 24.48 -3.26 0.74
CA PHE A 212 24.30 -3.19 2.19
C PHE A 212 25.50 -2.53 2.89
N SER A 213 26.41 -1.91 2.14
CA SER A 213 27.58 -1.23 2.71
C SER A 213 27.19 0.00 3.53
N ALA A 214 27.95 0.30 4.59
CA ALA A 214 27.63 1.41 5.50
C ALA A 214 27.52 2.75 4.77
N ALA A 215 28.39 2.99 3.79
CA ALA A 215 28.39 4.21 2.99
C ALA A 215 27.12 4.34 2.15
N ARG A 216 26.70 3.25 1.47
CA ARG A 216 25.52 3.25 0.63
C ARG A 216 24.23 3.35 1.45
N ILE A 217 24.15 2.64 2.57
CA ILE A 217 23.02 2.71 3.51
C ILE A 217 22.84 4.15 4.00
N THR A 218 23.93 4.80 4.42
CA THR A 218 23.92 6.20 4.86
C THR A 218 23.40 7.13 3.76
N ALA A 219 23.94 7.03 2.55
CA ALA A 219 23.48 7.82 1.41
C ALA A 219 22.00 7.56 1.09
N SER A 220 21.58 6.30 1.10
CA SER A 220 20.20 5.89 0.79
C SER A 220 19.19 6.49 1.76
N VAL A 221 19.51 6.60 3.05
CA VAL A 221 18.61 7.23 4.04
C VAL A 221 18.43 8.72 3.71
N HIS A 222 19.51 9.46 3.46
CA HIS A 222 19.41 10.88 3.07
C HIS A 222 18.61 11.09 1.79
N GLU A 223 18.83 10.25 0.78
CA GLU A 223 18.08 10.32 -0.48
C GLU A 223 16.59 10.01 -0.29
N SER A 224 16.26 9.05 0.58
CA SER A 224 14.87 8.69 0.89
C SER A 224 14.17 9.83 1.64
N LEU A 225 14.84 10.43 2.62
CA LEU A 225 14.35 11.61 3.34
C LEU A 225 14.07 12.77 2.37
N ALA A 226 14.95 13.02 1.41
CA ALA A 226 14.76 14.05 0.40
C ALA A 226 13.54 13.78 -0.50
N ARG A 227 13.35 12.54 -0.96
CA ARG A 227 12.19 12.15 -1.79
C ARG A 227 10.87 12.19 -1.02
N LEU A 228 10.89 11.79 0.25
CA LEU A 228 9.73 11.82 1.12
C LEU A 228 9.39 13.22 1.62
N GLY A 229 10.34 14.17 1.54
CA GLY A 229 10.19 15.51 2.11
C GLY A 229 10.17 15.50 3.64
N LEU A 230 10.96 14.63 4.27
CA LEU A 230 10.99 14.43 5.73
C LEU A 230 12.36 14.70 6.32
N GLU A 231 12.40 15.16 7.57
CA GLU A 231 13.64 15.31 8.35
C GLU A 231 14.08 14.00 9.01
N TYR A 232 13.13 13.11 9.30
CA TYR A 232 13.36 11.80 9.88
C TYR A 232 12.28 10.79 9.48
N VAL A 233 12.63 9.51 9.50
CA VAL A 233 11.67 8.39 9.43
C VAL A 233 11.53 7.70 10.79
N ASP A 234 10.33 7.20 11.07
CA ASP A 234 10.07 6.50 12.33
C ASP A 234 10.69 5.10 12.32
N LEU A 235 10.65 4.43 11.16
CA LEU A 235 11.21 3.11 10.99
C LEU A 235 12.06 3.02 9.71
N ILE A 236 13.27 2.48 9.83
CA ILE A 236 14.08 2.09 8.68
C ILE A 236 14.24 0.58 8.67
N GLN A 237 13.97 -0.06 7.54
CA GLN A 237 14.05 -1.52 7.40
C GLN A 237 15.25 -1.90 6.50
N CYS A 238 16.07 -2.86 6.92
CA CYS A 238 16.97 -3.55 5.99
C CYS A 238 16.11 -4.44 5.07
N HIS A 239 16.00 -4.08 3.79
CA HIS A 239 15.12 -4.75 2.84
C HIS A 239 15.75 -6.05 2.34
N ASP A 240 14.96 -7.14 2.34
CA ASP A 240 15.31 -8.43 1.74
C ASP A 240 16.74 -8.88 2.08
N ILE A 241 17.00 -8.98 3.39
CA ILE A 241 18.36 -9.28 3.90
C ILE A 241 18.89 -10.64 3.43
N GLU A 242 18.02 -11.53 2.94
CA GLU A 242 18.40 -12.81 2.36
C GLU A 242 19.21 -12.68 1.05
N PHE A 243 19.28 -11.49 0.42
CA PHE A 243 20.03 -11.28 -0.83
C PHE A 243 21.50 -10.89 -0.62
N THR A 244 21.97 -10.82 0.63
CA THR A 244 23.39 -10.65 0.95
C THR A 244 23.87 -11.65 1.99
N HIS A 245 25.17 -11.74 2.18
CA HIS A 245 25.73 -12.50 3.28
C HIS A 245 25.35 -11.83 4.60
N LEU A 246 24.69 -12.56 5.50
CA LEU A 246 24.14 -11.99 6.74
C LEU A 246 25.21 -11.38 7.67
N ASP A 247 26.49 -11.75 7.49
CA ASP A 247 27.61 -11.09 8.18
C ASP A 247 27.72 -9.61 7.84
N GLN A 248 27.40 -9.20 6.60
CA GLN A 248 27.40 -7.80 6.22
C GLN A 248 26.30 -7.04 6.96
N ILE A 249 25.11 -7.63 7.06
CA ILE A 249 23.99 -7.05 7.81
C ILE A 249 24.37 -6.80 9.26
N VAL A 250 24.94 -7.82 9.92
CA VAL A 250 25.30 -7.78 11.33
C VAL A 250 26.45 -6.80 11.60
N ASN A 251 27.50 -6.84 10.78
CA ASN A 251 28.77 -6.16 11.09
C ASN A 251 28.91 -4.78 10.42
N GLU A 252 28.10 -4.46 9.42
CA GLU A 252 28.23 -3.22 8.64
C GLU A 252 26.91 -2.42 8.59
N THR A 253 25.83 -3.04 8.11
CA THR A 253 24.55 -2.37 7.87
C THR A 253 23.88 -1.89 9.16
N LEU A 254 23.69 -2.79 10.13
CA LEU A 254 23.01 -2.44 11.39
C LEU A 254 23.80 -1.43 12.23
N PRO A 255 25.15 -1.51 12.34
CA PRO A 255 25.93 -0.44 12.96
C PRO A 255 25.79 0.93 12.29
N ALA A 256 25.71 0.99 10.95
CA ALA A 256 25.49 2.25 10.24
C ALA A 256 24.11 2.84 10.55
N LEU A 257 23.07 2.01 10.58
CA LEU A 257 21.72 2.44 10.96
C LEU A 257 21.63 2.88 12.43
N ALA A 258 22.38 2.26 13.32
CA ALA A 258 22.48 2.70 14.71
C ALA A 258 23.10 4.09 14.83
N GLU A 259 24.08 4.42 13.98
CA GLU A 259 24.66 5.76 13.95
C GLU A 259 23.66 6.81 13.43
N LEU A 260 22.89 6.47 12.39
CA LEU A 260 21.79 7.32 11.91
C LEU A 260 20.68 7.51 12.96
N LYS A 261 20.42 6.50 13.79
CA LYS A 261 19.52 6.59 14.94
C LYS A 261 20.03 7.61 15.97
N LYS A 262 21.33 7.63 16.26
CA LYS A 262 21.93 8.66 17.14
C LYS A 262 21.85 10.07 16.55
N GLN A 263 21.95 10.19 15.22
CA GLN A 263 21.79 11.46 14.51
C GLN A 263 20.34 11.95 14.46
N GLY A 264 19.37 11.12 14.86
CA GLY A 264 17.95 11.48 14.88
C GLY A 264 17.25 11.39 13.51
N LEU A 265 17.95 10.93 12.47
CA LEU A 265 17.41 10.74 11.11
C LEU A 265 16.48 9.52 11.03
N VAL A 266 16.65 8.58 11.95
CA VAL A 266 15.87 7.35 12.09
C VAL A 266 15.48 7.18 13.55
N ARG A 267 14.25 6.77 13.85
CA ARG A 267 13.84 6.45 15.25
C ARG A 267 14.03 4.98 15.60
N HIS A 268 13.66 4.07 14.71
CA HIS A 268 13.73 2.62 14.92
C HIS A 268 14.33 1.90 13.72
N VAL A 269 15.00 0.79 13.98
CA VAL A 269 15.66 -0.05 12.97
C VAL A 269 14.97 -1.40 12.92
N GLY A 270 14.69 -1.90 11.73
CA GLY A 270 14.16 -3.24 11.55
C GLY A 270 14.81 -3.99 10.40
N ILE A 271 14.44 -5.25 10.28
CA ILE A 271 14.90 -6.15 9.22
C ILE A 271 13.70 -6.81 8.53
N THR A 272 13.83 -7.01 7.22
CA THR A 272 12.79 -7.58 6.36
C THR A 272 13.35 -8.74 5.55
N GLY A 273 12.54 -9.76 5.32
CA GLY A 273 12.79 -10.76 4.28
C GLY A 273 11.74 -11.86 4.23
N LEU A 274 11.87 -12.74 3.23
CA LEU A 274 10.99 -13.90 3.08
C LEU A 274 11.41 -15.04 4.02
N PRO A 275 12.61 -15.67 3.88
CA PRO A 275 12.87 -16.91 4.61
C PRO A 275 12.93 -16.69 6.12
N LEU A 276 12.00 -17.27 6.87
CA LEU A 276 11.84 -16.99 8.30
C LEU A 276 13.08 -17.29 9.16
N LYS A 277 13.98 -18.17 8.69
CA LYS A 277 15.20 -18.50 9.44
C LYS A 277 16.18 -17.32 9.56
N ILE A 278 16.17 -16.38 8.60
CA ILE A 278 17.13 -15.25 8.56
C ILE A 278 17.00 -14.36 9.80
N PHE A 279 15.78 -14.24 10.35
CA PHE A 279 15.54 -13.44 11.56
C PHE A 279 16.36 -13.98 12.73
N ARG A 280 16.38 -15.30 12.95
CA ARG A 280 17.21 -15.91 14.01
C ARG A 280 18.69 -15.72 13.73
N CYS A 281 19.10 -15.97 12.49
CA CYS A 281 20.49 -15.86 12.07
C CYS A 281 21.08 -14.46 12.32
N VAL A 282 20.28 -13.39 12.21
CA VAL A 282 20.73 -12.02 12.53
C VAL A 282 20.53 -11.67 14.00
N LEU A 283 19.34 -11.91 14.56
CA LEU A 283 18.95 -11.43 15.89
C LEU A 283 19.71 -12.09 17.05
N ASP A 284 20.31 -13.25 16.85
CA ASP A 284 21.15 -13.91 17.85
C ASP A 284 22.61 -13.41 17.84
N ARG A 285 22.97 -12.57 16.87
CA ARG A 285 24.34 -12.07 16.68
C ARG A 285 24.47 -10.58 16.95
N VAL A 286 23.37 -9.91 17.27
CA VAL A 286 23.33 -8.47 17.55
C VAL A 286 22.92 -8.20 19.00
N PRO A 287 23.39 -7.08 19.59
CA PRO A 287 22.94 -6.67 20.91
C PRO A 287 21.41 -6.50 20.98
N PRO A 288 20.76 -6.84 22.11
CA PRO A 288 19.36 -6.51 22.34
C PRO A 288 19.08 -5.02 22.14
N GLY A 289 17.95 -4.70 21.50
CA GLY A 289 17.55 -3.32 21.22
C GLY A 289 18.25 -2.66 20.02
N LEU A 290 19.19 -3.35 19.34
CA LEU A 290 19.73 -2.85 18.07
C LEU A 290 18.70 -2.94 16.93
N VAL A 291 17.91 -4.02 16.91
CA VAL A 291 16.81 -4.24 15.97
C VAL A 291 15.51 -4.18 16.76
N ASP A 292 14.64 -3.25 16.36
CA ASP A 292 13.38 -2.90 16.98
C ASP A 292 12.18 -3.66 16.35
N THR A 293 12.25 -3.99 15.06
CA THR A 293 11.14 -4.66 14.35
C THR A 293 11.59 -5.74 13.38
N ALA A 294 10.72 -6.73 13.16
CA ALA A 294 10.84 -7.74 12.12
C ALA A 294 9.62 -7.67 11.20
N LEU A 295 9.86 -7.53 9.90
CA LEU A 295 8.81 -7.56 8.89
C LEU A 295 8.97 -8.81 8.03
N SER A 296 7.98 -9.69 8.07
CA SER A 296 7.89 -10.83 7.17
C SER A 296 6.76 -10.60 6.17
N TYR A 297 6.99 -10.96 4.91
CA TYR A 297 5.96 -10.90 3.88
C TYR A 297 5.55 -12.31 3.43
N CYS A 298 4.29 -12.47 3.01
CA CYS A 298 3.69 -13.73 2.56
C CYS A 298 3.56 -14.88 3.59
N HIS A 299 4.14 -14.77 4.79
CA HIS A 299 4.13 -15.83 5.83
C HIS A 299 3.07 -15.66 6.95
N TYR A 300 2.19 -14.67 6.81
CA TYR A 300 0.95 -14.57 7.59
C TYR A 300 -0.22 -14.19 6.67
N SER A 301 -0.58 -15.15 5.82
CA SER A 301 -1.61 -15.10 4.78
C SER A 301 -2.47 -16.37 4.85
N LEU A 302 -3.56 -16.44 4.08
CA LEU A 302 -4.43 -17.62 4.08
C LEU A 302 -3.71 -18.92 3.72
N ASN A 303 -2.73 -18.86 2.81
CA ASN A 303 -1.97 -20.02 2.33
C ASN A 303 -0.70 -20.30 3.15
N ASP A 304 -0.35 -19.44 4.11
CA ASP A 304 0.87 -19.60 4.91
C ASP A 304 0.76 -18.83 6.24
N THR A 305 0.73 -19.59 7.35
CA THR A 305 0.75 -19.07 8.73
C THR A 305 2.06 -19.38 9.45
N SER A 306 3.13 -19.76 8.73
CA SER A 306 4.41 -20.19 9.31
C SER A 306 5.08 -19.12 10.19
N LEU A 307 4.78 -17.84 10.00
CA LEU A 307 5.24 -16.76 10.88
C LEU A 307 4.83 -16.99 12.34
N GLU A 308 3.68 -17.64 12.60
CA GLU A 308 3.18 -17.90 13.95
C GLU A 308 4.19 -18.66 14.82
N GLY A 309 4.93 -19.61 14.23
CA GLY A 309 5.96 -20.37 14.93
C GLY A 309 7.17 -19.54 15.36
N LEU A 310 7.36 -18.36 14.77
CA LEU A 310 8.45 -17.44 15.07
C LEU A 310 8.04 -16.32 16.05
N LEU A 311 6.74 -16.03 16.19
CA LEU A 311 6.24 -14.93 17.03
C LEU A 311 6.75 -14.96 18.47
N PRO A 312 6.72 -16.11 19.21
CA PRO A 312 7.20 -16.13 20.59
C PRO A 312 8.68 -15.75 20.72
N TYR A 313 9.50 -16.10 19.73
CA TYR A 313 10.92 -15.74 19.70
C TYR A 313 11.13 -14.24 19.45
N LEU A 314 10.41 -13.66 18.48
CA LEU A 314 10.52 -12.23 18.16
C LEU A 314 10.05 -11.37 19.33
N GLN A 315 8.90 -11.71 19.92
CA GLN A 315 8.34 -11.02 21.08
C GLN A 315 9.23 -11.17 22.31
N GLY A 316 9.82 -12.36 22.54
CA GLY A 316 10.78 -12.59 23.63
C GLY A 316 12.04 -11.72 23.54
N LYS A 317 12.35 -11.17 22.36
CA LYS A 317 13.42 -10.19 22.14
C LYS A 317 12.94 -8.73 22.14
N GLY A 318 11.64 -8.48 22.36
CA GLY A 318 11.06 -7.13 22.37
C GLY A 318 10.71 -6.56 20.99
N LEU A 319 10.78 -7.37 19.92
CA LEU A 319 10.55 -6.87 18.56
C LEU A 319 9.07 -6.64 18.27
N GLY A 320 8.78 -5.53 17.57
CA GLY A 320 7.51 -5.33 16.89
C GLY A 320 7.44 -6.18 15.62
N VAL A 321 6.37 -6.96 15.45
CA VAL A 321 6.18 -7.80 14.27
C VAL A 321 5.22 -7.14 13.29
N ILE A 322 5.64 -7.03 12.03
CA ILE A 322 4.83 -6.54 10.91
C ILE A 322 4.69 -7.66 9.88
N ASN A 323 3.45 -7.89 9.46
CA ASN A 323 3.11 -8.74 8.33
C ASN A 323 2.97 -7.88 7.07
N ALA A 324 3.43 -8.33 5.92
CA ALA A 324 3.19 -7.68 4.64
C ALA A 324 2.75 -8.67 3.56
N SER A 325 2.16 -8.13 2.49
CA SER A 325 1.62 -8.93 1.38
C SER A 325 0.63 -10.00 1.87
N PRO A 326 -0.44 -9.63 2.59
CA PRO A 326 -1.45 -10.58 3.06
C PRO A 326 -2.17 -11.30 1.92
N LEU A 327 -2.10 -10.75 0.71
CA LEU A 327 -2.60 -11.34 -0.54
C LEU A 327 -1.57 -12.19 -1.27
N SER A 328 -0.45 -12.53 -0.60
CA SER A 328 0.67 -13.29 -1.15
C SER A 328 1.12 -12.76 -2.51
N MET A 329 1.43 -11.45 -2.57
CA MET A 329 1.91 -10.76 -3.77
C MET A 329 0.99 -10.89 -5.00
N GLY A 330 -0.33 -10.95 -4.77
CA GLY A 330 -1.35 -11.02 -5.81
C GLY A 330 -1.90 -12.44 -6.03
N LEU A 331 -1.29 -13.45 -5.42
CA LEU A 331 -1.71 -14.84 -5.52
C LEU A 331 -3.14 -15.05 -5.01
N LEU A 332 -3.52 -14.40 -3.91
CA LEU A 332 -4.86 -14.48 -3.31
C LEU A 332 -5.80 -13.39 -3.87
N THR A 333 -5.82 -13.22 -5.18
CA THR A 333 -6.71 -12.28 -5.88
C THR A 333 -7.50 -12.98 -6.98
N HIS A 334 -8.61 -12.37 -7.41
CA HIS A 334 -9.42 -12.90 -8.50
C HIS A 334 -8.68 -13.01 -9.84
N GLN A 335 -7.75 -12.09 -10.11
CA GLN A 335 -6.95 -12.11 -11.34
C GLN A 335 -5.80 -13.11 -11.28
N GLY A 336 -5.46 -13.59 -10.08
CA GLY A 336 -4.25 -14.37 -9.85
C GLY A 336 -2.99 -13.49 -9.79
N PRO A 337 -1.83 -14.10 -9.54
CA PRO A 337 -0.59 -13.38 -9.39
C PRO A 337 -0.06 -12.86 -10.74
N PRO A 338 0.85 -11.87 -10.73
CA PRO A 338 1.61 -11.49 -11.92
C PRO A 338 2.43 -12.65 -12.51
N GLU A 339 2.75 -12.57 -13.81
CA GLU A 339 3.49 -13.63 -14.53
C GLU A 339 4.84 -13.99 -13.89
N TRP A 340 5.53 -13.00 -13.29
CA TRP A 340 6.83 -13.18 -12.66
C TRP A 340 6.77 -13.84 -11.27
N HIS A 341 5.58 -14.17 -10.76
CA HIS A 341 5.41 -14.62 -9.39
C HIS A 341 6.11 -15.98 -9.13
N PRO A 342 6.90 -16.10 -8.05
CA PRO A 342 7.79 -17.25 -7.82
C PRO A 342 7.10 -18.48 -7.20
N ALA A 343 5.82 -18.38 -6.83
CA ALA A 343 5.07 -19.51 -6.25
C ALA A 343 5.14 -20.77 -7.12
N PRO A 344 5.33 -21.96 -6.53
CA PRO A 344 5.30 -23.20 -7.29
C PRO A 344 3.90 -23.50 -7.83
N GLU A 345 3.82 -24.26 -8.93
CA GLU A 345 2.56 -24.55 -9.64
C GLU A 345 1.44 -25.11 -8.73
N PRO A 346 1.69 -26.05 -7.80
CA PRO A 346 0.62 -26.55 -6.91
C PRO A 346 -0.03 -25.44 -6.08
N LEU A 347 0.76 -24.49 -5.60
CA LEU A 347 0.27 -23.35 -4.83
C LEU A 347 -0.53 -22.37 -5.72
N GLN A 348 -0.05 -22.11 -6.94
CA GLN A 348 -0.79 -21.27 -7.90
C GLN A 348 -2.16 -21.85 -8.24
N ARG A 349 -2.23 -23.17 -8.49
CA ARG A 349 -3.50 -23.86 -8.78
C ARG A 349 -4.46 -23.81 -7.59
N ALA A 350 -3.97 -24.12 -6.39
CA ALA A 350 -4.79 -24.07 -5.18
C ALA A 350 -5.34 -22.65 -4.91
N ALA A 351 -4.53 -21.61 -5.13
CA ALA A 351 -4.98 -20.22 -4.99
C ALA A 351 -6.06 -19.84 -6.02
N ALA A 352 -5.92 -20.29 -7.28
CA ALA A 352 -6.93 -20.09 -8.31
C ALA A 352 -8.25 -20.83 -7.97
N GLU A 353 -8.16 -22.07 -7.49
CA GLU A 353 -9.32 -22.84 -7.01
C GLU A 353 -10.00 -22.16 -5.81
N ALA A 354 -9.21 -21.64 -4.87
CA ALA A 354 -9.74 -20.88 -3.73
C ALA A 354 -10.47 -19.60 -4.17
N ALA A 355 -9.96 -18.88 -5.17
CA ALA A 355 -10.62 -17.70 -5.71
C ALA A 355 -11.97 -18.04 -6.37
N GLN A 356 -12.04 -19.16 -7.09
CA GLN A 356 -13.28 -19.67 -7.68
C GLN A 356 -14.28 -20.11 -6.60
N ALA A 357 -13.82 -20.78 -5.56
CA ALA A 357 -14.66 -21.20 -4.45
C ALA A 357 -15.25 -20.00 -3.69
N ALA A 358 -14.44 -18.98 -3.38
CA ALA A 358 -14.94 -17.76 -2.76
C ALA A 358 -16.02 -17.07 -3.63
N ALA A 359 -15.75 -16.94 -4.93
CA ALA A 359 -16.69 -16.35 -5.88
C ALA A 359 -18.01 -17.13 -5.98
N ALA A 360 -17.98 -18.46 -5.87
CA ALA A 360 -19.19 -19.30 -5.90
C ALA A 360 -20.14 -19.03 -4.72
N HIS A 361 -19.61 -18.53 -3.60
CA HIS A 361 -20.38 -18.06 -2.44
C HIS A 361 -20.74 -16.57 -2.52
N GLY A 362 -20.30 -15.85 -3.55
CA GLY A 362 -20.47 -14.40 -3.66
C GLY A 362 -19.51 -13.59 -2.75
N ALA A 363 -18.41 -14.21 -2.30
CA ALA A 363 -17.40 -13.57 -1.47
C ALA A 363 -16.14 -13.21 -2.28
N ASP A 364 -15.41 -12.19 -1.83
CA ASP A 364 -14.15 -11.72 -2.42
C ASP A 364 -12.95 -12.32 -1.68
N LEU A 365 -12.10 -13.07 -2.39
CA LEU A 365 -10.93 -13.74 -1.78
C LEU A 365 -9.94 -12.73 -1.16
N PRO A 366 -9.56 -11.63 -1.83
CA PRO A 366 -8.77 -10.55 -1.23
C PRO A 366 -9.31 -10.05 0.11
N LYS A 367 -10.62 -9.76 0.18
CA LYS A 367 -11.28 -9.36 1.42
C LYS A 367 -11.13 -10.41 2.52
N LEU A 368 -11.42 -11.69 2.22
CA LEU A 368 -11.28 -12.79 3.18
C LEU A 368 -9.82 -12.94 3.66
N ALA A 369 -8.86 -12.81 2.76
CA ALA A 369 -7.44 -12.89 3.09
C ALA A 369 -7.02 -11.77 4.04
N LEU A 370 -7.46 -10.53 3.78
CA LEU A 370 -7.16 -9.39 4.63
C LEU A 370 -7.83 -9.50 6.01
N MET A 371 -9.08 -9.98 6.06
CA MET A 371 -9.80 -10.24 7.31
C MET A 371 -9.05 -11.22 8.21
N GLU A 372 -8.46 -12.29 7.67
CA GLU A 372 -7.68 -13.24 8.45
C GLU A 372 -6.32 -12.68 8.87
N ALA A 373 -5.64 -11.95 7.97
CA ALA A 373 -4.29 -11.45 8.18
C ALA A 373 -4.14 -10.45 9.35
N VAL A 374 -5.23 -9.91 9.90
CA VAL A 374 -5.22 -8.97 11.03
C VAL A 374 -5.61 -9.60 12.37
N LYS A 375 -6.05 -10.87 12.39
CA LYS A 375 -6.64 -11.50 13.58
C LYS A 375 -5.65 -11.77 14.70
N ASN A 376 -4.41 -12.15 14.37
CA ASN A 376 -3.41 -12.44 15.39
C ASN A 376 -2.85 -11.13 15.98
N THR A 377 -3.19 -10.89 17.25
CA THR A 377 -2.84 -9.66 17.97
C THR A 377 -1.37 -9.58 18.36
N ALA A 378 -0.59 -10.66 18.20
CA ALA A 378 0.86 -10.65 18.36
C ALA A 378 1.58 -9.93 17.20
N ILE A 379 0.88 -9.74 16.06
CA ILE A 379 1.35 -8.94 14.92
C ILE A 379 0.77 -7.54 15.08
N ALA A 380 1.64 -6.53 15.11
CA ALA A 380 1.24 -5.15 15.40
C ALA A 380 0.43 -4.54 14.25
N SER A 381 0.87 -4.77 13.01
CA SER A 381 0.21 -4.25 11.80
C SER A 381 0.39 -5.19 10.62
N THR A 382 -0.58 -5.16 9.71
CA THR A 382 -0.53 -5.80 8.40
C THR A 382 -0.45 -4.74 7.30
N LEU A 383 0.60 -4.78 6.48
CA LEU A 383 0.79 -3.88 5.33
C LEU A 383 0.16 -4.48 4.07
N VAL A 384 -0.80 -3.76 3.49
CA VAL A 384 -1.44 -4.10 2.22
C VAL A 384 -1.13 -3.04 1.17
N GLY A 385 -0.97 -3.45 -0.09
CA GLY A 385 -0.72 -2.53 -1.20
C GLY A 385 -1.95 -1.65 -1.48
N ILE A 386 -1.76 -0.33 -1.53
CA ILE A 386 -2.84 0.64 -1.80
C ILE A 386 -2.37 1.71 -2.80
N CYS A 387 -3.24 2.06 -3.75
CA CYS A 387 -3.01 3.18 -4.68
C CYS A 387 -4.27 4.01 -5.01
N THR A 388 -5.44 3.66 -4.47
CA THR A 388 -6.68 4.42 -4.68
C THR A 388 -7.48 4.59 -3.39
N ARG A 389 -8.30 5.64 -3.30
CA ARG A 389 -9.21 5.87 -2.17
C ARG A 389 -10.22 4.75 -1.99
N GLN A 390 -10.68 4.14 -3.08
CA GLN A 390 -11.61 3.01 -3.01
C GLN A 390 -10.95 1.82 -2.30
N GLN A 391 -9.71 1.47 -2.68
CA GLN A 391 -8.96 0.41 -1.99
C GLN A 391 -8.75 0.72 -0.50
N VAL A 392 -8.53 1.99 -0.13
CA VAL A 392 -8.47 2.37 1.29
C VAL A 392 -9.77 2.00 2.00
N ARG A 393 -10.92 2.45 1.48
CA ARG A 393 -12.24 2.20 2.10
C ARG A 393 -12.54 0.72 2.20
N ASP A 394 -12.31 -0.03 1.12
CA ASP A 394 -12.57 -1.47 1.06
C ASP A 394 -11.70 -2.22 2.06
N ASN A 395 -10.40 -1.91 2.13
CA ASN A 395 -9.47 -2.55 3.05
C ASN A 395 -9.78 -2.21 4.52
N VAL A 396 -10.15 -0.96 4.82
CA VAL A 396 -10.52 -0.54 6.18
C VAL A 396 -11.80 -1.27 6.61
N SER A 397 -12.84 -1.27 5.78
CA SER A 397 -14.11 -1.98 6.06
C SER A 397 -13.87 -3.48 6.23
N ALA A 398 -13.07 -4.11 5.36
CA ALA A 398 -12.68 -5.51 5.50
C ALA A 398 -12.02 -5.81 6.86
N VAL A 399 -11.08 -4.97 7.29
CA VAL A 399 -10.40 -5.14 8.58
C VAL A 399 -11.35 -4.94 9.76
N LEU A 400 -12.21 -3.92 9.72
CA LEU A 400 -13.20 -3.69 10.78
C LEU A 400 -14.18 -4.87 10.89
N GLN A 401 -14.63 -5.42 9.76
CA GLN A 401 -15.48 -6.61 9.72
C GLN A 401 -14.74 -7.87 10.20
N GLY A 402 -13.48 -8.06 9.79
CA GLY A 402 -12.63 -9.18 10.24
C GLY A 402 -12.36 -9.18 11.75
N LEU A 403 -12.38 -8.00 12.37
CA LEU A 403 -12.26 -7.81 13.82
C LEU A 403 -13.61 -7.80 14.56
N GLY A 404 -14.73 -7.93 13.85
CA GLY A 404 -16.08 -7.88 14.43
C GLY A 404 -16.49 -6.49 14.94
N LEU A 405 -15.84 -5.42 14.46
CA LEU A 405 -16.13 -4.03 14.80
C LEU A 405 -17.15 -3.39 13.85
N GLU A 406 -17.36 -4.00 12.68
CA GLU A 406 -18.35 -3.63 11.69
C GLU A 406 -19.11 -4.90 11.25
N ALA A 407 -20.40 -4.77 10.99
CA ALA A 407 -21.19 -5.89 10.47
C ALA A 407 -20.97 -6.04 8.95
N SER A 408 -20.71 -7.25 8.49
CA SER A 408 -20.74 -7.57 7.07
C SER A 408 -22.15 -8.03 6.66
N PRO A 409 -22.76 -7.45 5.62
CA PRO A 409 -24.02 -7.96 5.08
C PRO A 409 -23.86 -9.34 4.42
N LEU A 410 -22.63 -9.78 4.17
CA LEU A 410 -22.30 -11.07 3.56
C LEU A 410 -21.69 -12.07 4.57
N ALA A 411 -21.82 -11.82 5.88
CA ALA A 411 -21.11 -12.58 6.91
C ALA A 411 -21.28 -14.11 6.81
N GLU A 412 -22.50 -14.60 6.52
CA GLU A 412 -22.76 -16.04 6.36
C GLU A 412 -22.06 -16.61 5.13
N ALA A 413 -22.16 -15.91 3.99
CA ALA A 413 -21.50 -16.30 2.74
C ALA A 413 -19.97 -16.25 2.86
N GLU A 414 -19.43 -15.22 3.52
CA GLU A 414 -18.01 -15.07 3.80
C GLU A 414 -17.49 -16.18 4.72
N ALA A 415 -18.24 -16.57 5.73
CA ALA A 415 -17.88 -17.67 6.62
C ALA A 415 -17.85 -19.02 5.87
N ALA A 416 -18.85 -19.29 5.02
CA ALA A 416 -18.90 -20.49 4.20
C ALA A 416 -17.75 -20.51 3.16
N ALA A 417 -17.52 -19.40 2.47
CA ALA A 417 -16.42 -19.22 1.54
C ALA A 417 -15.06 -19.44 2.22
N LEU A 418 -14.84 -18.85 3.38
CA LEU A 418 -13.60 -18.99 4.13
C LEU A 418 -13.32 -20.44 4.53
N ALA A 419 -14.35 -21.20 4.91
CA ALA A 419 -14.20 -22.61 5.23
C ALA A 419 -13.75 -23.44 4.01
N ASP A 420 -14.36 -23.22 2.84
CA ASP A 420 -13.96 -23.88 1.60
C ASP A 420 -12.56 -23.47 1.14
N VAL A 421 -12.24 -22.17 1.19
CA VAL A 421 -10.91 -21.64 0.87
C VAL A 421 -9.84 -22.29 1.75
N LYS A 422 -10.05 -22.36 3.06
CA LYS A 422 -9.11 -23.02 3.98
C LYS A 422 -8.92 -24.50 3.66
N ARG A 423 -10.00 -25.22 3.34
CA ARG A 423 -9.94 -26.63 2.93
C ARG A 423 -9.16 -26.83 1.63
N ILE A 424 -9.30 -25.93 0.66
CA ILE A 424 -8.57 -25.98 -0.62
C ILE A 424 -7.07 -25.69 -0.41
N LEU A 425 -6.74 -24.75 0.46
CA LEU A 425 -5.35 -24.35 0.73
C LEU A 425 -4.62 -25.29 1.70
N GLU A 426 -5.34 -26.08 2.51
CA GLU A 426 -4.76 -27.01 3.51
C GLU A 426 -3.60 -27.88 2.96
N PRO A 427 -3.70 -28.53 1.78
CA PRO A 427 -2.62 -29.38 1.25
C PRO A 427 -1.35 -28.61 0.85
N VAL A 428 -1.45 -27.29 0.65
CA VAL A 428 -0.33 -26.41 0.27
C VAL A 428 0.03 -25.43 1.38
N GLN A 429 -0.48 -25.63 2.60
CA GLN A 429 -0.26 -24.69 3.70
C GLN A 429 1.22 -24.59 4.06
N GLY A 430 1.74 -23.36 4.08
CA GLY A 430 3.16 -23.09 4.34
C GLY A 430 4.09 -23.44 3.17
N MET A 431 3.53 -23.82 2.01
CA MET A 431 4.32 -23.96 0.79
C MET A 431 4.82 -22.58 0.38
N THR A 432 6.14 -22.45 0.25
CA THR A 432 6.81 -21.21 -0.13
C THR A 432 7.82 -21.46 -1.25
N TRP A 433 8.57 -20.43 -1.63
CA TRP A 433 9.60 -20.44 -2.66
C TRP A 433 10.92 -19.92 -2.11
N SER A 434 12.01 -20.21 -2.81
CA SER A 434 13.32 -19.67 -2.43
C SER A 434 13.45 -18.18 -2.81
N SER A 435 14.08 -17.40 -1.94
CA SER A 435 14.39 -15.99 -2.11
C SER A 435 15.83 -15.71 -1.65
N GLY A 436 16.55 -14.87 -2.38
CA GLY A 436 17.94 -14.51 -2.04
C GLY A 436 18.96 -15.63 -2.23
N LEU A 437 20.04 -15.57 -1.46
CA LEU A 437 21.17 -16.49 -1.55
C LEU A 437 20.80 -17.89 -1.04
N PRO A 438 21.30 -18.98 -1.66
CA PRO A 438 20.94 -20.35 -1.28
C PRO A 438 21.14 -20.67 0.22
N GLU A 439 22.20 -20.16 0.84
CA GLU A 439 22.50 -20.35 2.27
C GLU A 439 21.45 -19.72 3.19
N ASN A 440 20.70 -18.73 2.71
CA ASN A 440 19.70 -17.98 3.48
C ASN A 440 18.29 -18.58 3.41
N ASN A 441 18.07 -19.67 2.67
CA ASN A 441 16.75 -20.32 2.49
C ASN A 441 16.45 -21.48 3.43
#